data_AF-A0A7X9JP86-F1
#
_entry.id   AF-A0A7X9JP86-F1
#
_cell.length_a   1.000
_cell.length_b   1.000
_cell.length_c   1.000
_cell.angle_alpha   90.00
_cell.angle_beta   90.00
_cell.angle_gamma   90.00
#
_symmetry.space_group_name_H-M   'P 1'
#
loop_
_entity.id
_entity.type
_entity.pdbx_description
1 polymer ?
#
loop_
_entity_poly.entity_id
_entity_poly.type
_entity_poly.pdbx_seq_one_letter_code
_entity_poly.pdbx_strand_id
1 'polypeptide(L)'
;MENLKYDCLRLVNRILSDTFEDFVIVHLAQSEFEVFSYPSSPEIPTGYGYVIDRTPQYLEKEGVLKILFNGNFIIPDYFNRLSTTPTQKQFHDILVTVLQRNYREFTGGAWDFSLYSISTPTQKNIAPNGARGLVYVVVDRKKATDWKEKTLSEASQTISIQQQRPFWYENRQLFFKLANGSVESLDFSKAEQSRKIFEAFFYLSSDGVGKYTSDKIALKYKQLHKDELEVS
;
A
#
# COMPACT_ATOMS: atom_id res chain seq x y z
N MET A 1 4.10 -4.27 14.41
CA MET A 1 3.90 -3.30 13.32
C MET A 1 4.13 -4.07 12.04
N GLU A 2 3.03 -4.42 11.38
CA GLU A 2 3.08 -4.89 9.99
C GLU A 2 3.81 -3.84 9.13
N ASN A 3 4.44 -4.30 8.05
CA ASN A 3 5.46 -3.56 7.33
C ASN A 3 4.85 -2.31 6.66
N LEU A 4 5.16 -1.11 7.17
CA LEU A 4 4.70 0.18 6.63
C LEU A 4 4.81 0.28 5.10
N LYS A 5 5.88 -0.28 4.49
CA LYS A 5 6.03 -0.32 3.03
C LYS A 5 4.95 -1.17 2.34
N TYR A 6 4.54 -2.27 2.96
CA TYR A 6 3.47 -3.14 2.46
C TYR A 6 2.10 -2.46 2.54
N ASP A 7 1.82 -1.73 3.61
CA ASP A 7 0.57 -0.95 3.74
C ASP A 7 0.52 0.18 2.71
N CYS A 8 1.65 0.87 2.50
CA CYS A 8 1.82 1.84 1.42
C CYS A 8 1.59 1.22 0.04
N LEU A 9 2.14 0.02 -0.22
CA LEU A 9 1.93 -0.69 -1.49
C LEU A 9 0.46 -1.05 -1.73
N ARG A 10 -0.26 -1.53 -0.70
CA ARG A 10 -1.69 -1.83 -0.82
C ARG A 10 -2.50 -0.58 -1.16
N LEU A 11 -2.22 0.53 -0.46
CA LEU A 11 -2.88 1.80 -0.70
C LEU A 11 -2.62 2.33 -2.12
N VAL A 12 -1.36 2.40 -2.52
CA VAL A 12 -0.96 2.88 -3.86
C VAL A 12 -1.57 2.02 -4.96
N ASN A 13 -1.56 0.69 -4.82
CA ASN A 13 -2.19 -0.19 -5.81
C ASN A 13 -3.68 0.09 -5.98
N ARG A 14 -4.40 0.33 -4.87
CA ARG A 14 -5.83 0.63 -4.90
C ARG A 14 -6.13 1.99 -5.54
N ILE A 15 -5.35 3.01 -5.22
CA ILE A 15 -5.49 4.34 -5.84
C ILE A 15 -5.23 4.26 -7.35
N LEU A 16 -4.19 3.52 -7.76
CA LEU A 16 -3.81 3.41 -9.16
C LEU A 16 -4.79 2.59 -10.00
N SER A 17 -5.56 1.67 -9.40
CA SER A 17 -6.52 0.82 -10.12
C SER A 17 -7.83 1.52 -10.46
N ASP A 18 -8.24 2.51 -9.68
CA ASP A 18 -9.59 3.08 -9.76
C ASP A 18 -9.71 4.20 -10.81
N THR A 19 -8.59 4.75 -11.28
CA THR A 19 -8.57 5.84 -12.27
C THR A 19 -7.33 5.74 -13.15
N PHE A 20 -7.31 6.46 -14.27
CA PHE A 20 -6.17 6.60 -15.18
C PHE A 20 -5.59 8.02 -15.22
N GLU A 21 -6.08 8.93 -14.37
CA GLU A 21 -5.58 10.30 -14.30
C GLU A 21 -4.13 10.37 -13.82
N ASP A 22 -3.37 11.34 -14.34
CA ASP A 22 -1.96 11.58 -13.99
C ASP A 22 -1.81 12.06 -12.54
N PHE A 23 -2.73 12.92 -12.09
CA PHE A 23 -2.78 13.45 -10.72
C PHE A 23 -4.10 13.08 -10.08
N VAL A 24 -4.07 12.09 -9.19
CA VAL A 24 -5.27 11.51 -8.58
C VAL A 24 -5.53 12.19 -7.24
N ILE A 25 -6.69 12.85 -7.10
CA ILE A 25 -7.05 13.55 -5.87
C ILE A 25 -8.06 12.72 -5.08
N VAL A 26 -7.72 12.34 -3.84
CA VAL A 26 -8.50 11.38 -3.04
C VAL A 26 -8.52 11.73 -1.56
N HIS A 27 -9.55 11.26 -0.87
CA HIS A 27 -9.57 11.23 0.60
C HIS A 27 -9.03 9.90 1.09
N LEU A 28 -8.17 9.95 2.09
CA LEU A 28 -7.72 8.78 2.83
C LEU A 28 -8.27 8.89 4.26
N ALA A 29 -8.88 7.82 4.78
CA ALA A 29 -9.48 7.80 6.12
C ALA A 29 -9.17 6.50 6.90
N GLN A 30 -9.30 6.52 8.23
CA GLN A 30 -8.85 5.45 9.13
C GLN A 30 -9.57 4.08 8.98
N SER A 31 -10.70 4.00 8.28
CA SER A 31 -11.51 2.77 8.24
C SER A 31 -12.02 2.47 6.83
N GLU A 32 -11.83 1.22 6.38
CA GLU A 32 -12.43 0.67 5.16
C GLU A 32 -13.96 0.53 5.28
N PHE A 33 -14.47 0.49 6.51
CA PHE A 33 -15.90 0.35 6.83
C PHE A 33 -16.61 1.68 7.07
N GLU A 34 -15.86 2.78 7.18
CA GLU A 34 -16.45 4.12 7.18
C GLU A 34 -16.67 4.55 5.74
N VAL A 35 -17.55 3.82 5.07
CA VAL A 35 -18.36 4.34 3.97
C VAL A 35 -19.14 5.49 4.61
N PHE A 36 -18.58 6.70 4.52
CA PHE A 36 -19.18 7.88 5.10
C PHE A 36 -20.59 8.00 4.56
N SER A 37 -21.57 7.79 5.45
CA SER A 37 -22.98 7.94 5.14
C SER A 37 -23.28 9.43 4.97
N TYR A 38 -22.89 10.00 3.85
CA TYR A 38 -23.79 10.94 3.22
C TYR A 38 -24.96 10.10 2.73
N PRO A 39 -26.19 10.37 3.19
CA PRO A 39 -27.34 9.82 2.52
C PRO A 39 -27.28 10.32 1.07
N SER A 40 -26.96 9.42 0.14
CA SER A 40 -27.22 9.57 -1.29
C SER A 40 -26.75 10.90 -1.92
N SER A 41 -25.44 11.16 -1.95
CA SER A 41 -24.89 12.06 -2.98
C SER A 41 -23.85 11.31 -3.83
N PRO A 42 -24.07 11.17 -5.16
CA PRO A 42 -23.11 10.55 -6.08
C PRO A 42 -21.79 11.33 -6.24
N GLU A 43 -21.62 12.45 -5.51
CA GLU A 43 -20.54 13.43 -5.68
C GLU A 43 -19.41 13.30 -4.64
N ILE A 44 -19.38 12.23 -3.85
CA ILE A 44 -18.30 12.02 -2.88
C ILE A 44 -17.13 11.36 -3.63
N PRO A 45 -15.97 12.05 -3.73
CA PRO A 45 -14.82 11.49 -4.40
C PRO A 45 -14.36 10.20 -3.71
N THR A 46 -13.80 9.30 -4.53
CA THR A 46 -13.32 7.98 -4.13
C THR A 46 -12.47 8.07 -2.85
N GLY A 47 -12.98 7.45 -1.79
CA GLY A 47 -12.31 7.39 -0.49
C GLY A 47 -11.65 6.04 -0.28
N TYR A 48 -10.38 6.04 0.15
CA TYR A 48 -9.68 4.81 0.51
C TYR A 48 -9.51 4.71 2.02
N GLY A 49 -10.07 3.65 2.59
CA GLY A 49 -9.77 3.26 3.97
C GLY A 49 -8.32 2.82 4.10
N TYR A 50 -7.64 3.31 5.14
CA TYR A 50 -6.30 2.90 5.55
C TYR A 50 -6.27 2.87 7.09
N VAL A 51 -5.62 1.89 7.72
CA VAL A 51 -5.51 1.86 9.19
C VAL A 51 -4.49 2.93 9.63
N ILE A 52 -4.78 3.71 10.69
CA ILE A 52 -3.83 4.73 11.18
C ILE A 52 -2.45 4.10 11.43
N ASP A 53 -1.52 4.53 10.58
CA ASP A 53 -0.09 4.41 10.70
C ASP A 53 0.55 5.68 10.10
N ARG A 54 1.83 5.64 9.78
CA ARG A 54 2.56 6.78 9.17
C ARG A 54 2.49 6.75 7.63
N THR A 55 1.56 6.02 7.00
CA THR A 55 1.54 5.76 5.55
C THR A 55 1.43 7.04 4.72
N PRO A 56 0.45 7.93 4.91
CA PRO A 56 0.39 9.16 4.11
C PRO A 56 1.65 10.03 4.29
N GLN A 57 2.15 10.14 5.52
CA GLN A 57 3.38 10.91 5.80
C GLN A 57 4.63 10.25 5.24
N TYR A 58 4.65 8.92 5.15
CA TYR A 58 5.73 8.16 4.54
C TYR A 58 5.73 8.36 3.02
N LEU A 59 4.59 8.16 2.36
CA LEU A 59 4.43 8.39 0.92
C LEU A 59 4.68 9.85 0.52
N GLU A 60 4.33 10.81 1.37
CA GLU A 60 4.68 12.22 1.16
C GLU A 60 6.19 12.46 1.20
N LYS A 61 6.91 11.82 2.12
CA LYS A 61 8.38 11.89 2.19
C LYS A 61 9.07 11.22 1.01
N GLU A 62 8.49 10.13 0.50
CA GLU A 62 8.96 9.45 -0.71
C GLU A 62 8.58 10.23 -1.99
N GLY A 63 7.82 11.33 -1.88
CA GLY A 63 7.41 12.17 -3.01
C GLY A 63 6.31 11.57 -3.88
N VAL A 64 5.68 10.48 -3.44
CA VAL A 64 4.60 9.77 -4.16
C VAL A 64 3.30 10.57 -4.14
N LEU A 65 3.01 11.22 -3.02
CA LEU A 65 1.83 12.03 -2.83
C LEU A 65 2.15 13.34 -2.12
N LYS A 66 1.18 14.25 -2.09
CA LYS A 66 1.19 15.45 -1.24
C LYS A 66 -0.06 15.51 -0.40
N ILE A 67 0.10 15.77 0.89
CA ILE A 67 -1.03 16.07 1.77
C ILE A 67 -1.45 17.51 1.51
N LEU A 68 -2.65 17.68 0.97
CA LEU A 68 -3.24 18.99 0.67
C LEU A 68 -3.90 19.58 1.90
N PHE A 69 -4.61 18.74 2.68
CA PHE A 69 -5.35 19.17 3.87
C PHE A 69 -5.61 18.03 4.85
N ASN A 70 -5.80 18.36 6.13
CA ASN A 70 -6.02 17.39 7.20
C ASN A 70 -7.34 17.66 7.95
N GLY A 71 -7.98 16.59 8.42
CA GLY A 71 -9.09 16.63 9.36
C GLY A 71 -10.41 17.19 8.83
N ASN A 72 -10.50 17.46 7.52
CA ASN A 72 -11.70 18.01 6.89
C ASN A 72 -12.00 17.30 5.57
N PHE A 73 -13.28 17.24 5.24
CA PHE A 73 -13.74 16.80 3.92
C PHE A 73 -13.69 17.95 2.93
N ILE A 74 -13.31 17.64 1.70
CA ILE A 74 -13.18 18.58 0.59
C ILE A 74 -14.08 18.06 -0.52
N ILE A 75 -15.26 18.64 -0.69
CA ILE A 75 -16.32 18.05 -1.52
C ILE A 75 -16.68 19.06 -2.61
N PRO A 76 -16.79 18.65 -3.89
CA PRO A 76 -17.35 19.51 -4.91
C PRO A 76 -18.75 19.93 -4.48
N ASP A 77 -18.98 21.22 -4.29
CA ASP A 77 -20.24 21.76 -3.80
C ASP A 77 -20.47 23.12 -4.45
N TYR A 78 -21.17 23.06 -5.58
CA TYR A 78 -21.46 24.23 -6.40
C TYR A 78 -22.45 25.20 -5.74
N PHE A 79 -23.15 24.79 -4.67
CA PHE A 79 -24.30 25.52 -4.13
C PHE A 79 -24.02 26.34 -2.86
N ASN A 80 -22.93 26.07 -2.13
CA ASN A 80 -22.72 26.65 -0.80
C ASN A 80 -22.25 28.12 -0.76
N ARG A 81 -21.93 28.74 -1.90
CA ARG A 81 -21.49 30.15 -1.94
C ARG A 81 -22.57 31.16 -1.53
N LEU A 82 -23.84 30.77 -1.56
CA LEU A 82 -24.97 31.67 -1.39
C LEU A 82 -25.41 31.88 0.08
N SER A 83 -24.87 31.09 1.02
CA SER A 83 -25.40 31.03 2.40
C SER A 83 -24.38 31.38 3.49
N THR A 84 -23.16 31.79 3.12
CA THR A 84 -22.08 32.06 4.07
C THR A 84 -21.95 33.54 4.41
N THR A 85 -21.71 33.84 5.68
CA THR A 85 -21.37 35.19 6.13
C THR A 85 -20.05 35.68 5.50
N PRO A 86 -19.81 37.00 5.38
CA PRO A 86 -18.56 37.53 4.82
C PRO A 86 -17.29 36.96 5.48
N THR A 87 -17.32 36.76 6.80
CA THR A 87 -16.22 36.18 7.57
C THR A 87 -15.96 34.71 7.21
N GLN A 88 -17.02 33.92 7.05
CA GLN A 88 -16.91 32.53 6.62
C GLN A 88 -16.35 32.42 5.20
N LYS A 89 -16.76 33.33 4.31
CA LYS A 89 -16.24 33.41 2.95
C LYS A 89 -14.74 33.72 2.94
N GLN A 90 -14.28 34.71 3.71
CA GLN A 90 -12.85 35.03 3.83
C GLN A 90 -12.04 33.84 4.35
N PHE A 91 -12.53 33.14 5.38
CA PHE A 91 -11.85 31.96 5.91
C PHE A 91 -11.78 30.85 4.86
N HIS A 92 -12.87 30.63 4.14
CA HIS A 92 -12.93 29.68 3.04
C HIS A 92 -11.91 30.00 1.93
N ASP A 93 -11.84 31.26 1.48
CA ASP A 93 -10.90 31.70 0.44
C ASP A 93 -9.43 31.46 0.86
N ILE A 94 -9.11 31.66 2.14
CA ILE A 94 -7.77 31.35 2.69
C ILE A 94 -7.48 29.85 2.57
N LEU A 95 -8.42 28.98 2.95
CA LEU A 95 -8.23 27.53 2.87
C LEU A 95 -8.10 27.04 1.42
N VAL A 96 -8.91 27.57 0.51
CA VAL A 96 -8.81 27.30 -0.93
C VAL A 96 -7.43 27.72 -1.45
N THR A 97 -6.94 28.88 -1.04
CA THR A 97 -5.60 29.36 -1.43
C THR A 97 -4.51 28.39 -0.97
N VAL A 98 -4.62 27.83 0.24
CA VAL A 98 -3.66 26.83 0.76
C VAL A 98 -3.72 25.54 -0.06
N LEU A 99 -4.91 25.02 -0.36
CA LEU A 99 -5.10 23.84 -1.21
C LEU A 99 -4.48 24.03 -2.60
N GLN A 100 -4.80 25.15 -3.25
CA GLN A 100 -4.30 25.50 -4.58
C GLN A 100 -2.78 25.62 -4.61
N ARG A 101 -2.20 26.27 -3.60
CA ARG A 101 -0.74 26.40 -3.48
C ARG A 101 -0.09 25.03 -3.34
N ASN A 102 -0.55 24.21 -2.40
CA ASN A 102 0.03 22.89 -2.14
C ASN A 102 -0.08 21.96 -3.37
N TYR A 103 -1.21 22.01 -4.09
CA TYR A 103 -1.39 21.27 -5.33
C TYR A 103 -0.41 21.74 -6.42
N ARG A 104 -0.29 23.05 -6.61
CA ARG A 104 0.61 23.63 -7.61
C ARG A 104 2.08 23.33 -7.33
N GLU A 105 2.50 23.45 -6.08
CA GLU A 105 3.88 23.14 -5.67
C GLU A 105 4.25 21.67 -5.94
N PHE A 106 3.29 20.75 -5.83
CA PHE A 106 3.55 19.32 -6.06
C PHE A 106 3.44 18.88 -7.52
N THR A 107 2.42 19.37 -8.23
CA THR A 107 2.07 18.92 -9.59
C THR A 107 2.66 19.81 -10.69
N GLY A 108 3.01 21.06 -10.37
CA GLY A 108 3.29 22.11 -11.35
C GLY A 108 2.05 22.65 -12.07
N GLY A 109 0.88 22.04 -11.84
CA GLY A 109 -0.40 22.39 -12.47
C GLY A 109 -1.27 23.31 -11.62
N ALA A 110 -2.47 23.60 -12.12
CA ALA A 110 -3.48 24.35 -11.40
C ALA A 110 -4.76 23.51 -11.28
N TRP A 111 -5.35 23.51 -10.08
CA TRP A 111 -6.66 22.93 -9.82
C TRP A 111 -7.55 23.99 -9.18
N ASP A 112 -8.78 24.12 -9.68
CA ASP A 112 -9.72 25.08 -9.11
C ASP A 112 -10.48 24.48 -7.93
N PHE A 113 -10.01 24.77 -6.71
CA PHE A 113 -10.70 24.39 -5.48
C PHE A 113 -11.81 25.38 -5.08
N SER A 114 -12.07 26.42 -5.87
CA SER A 114 -13.02 27.47 -5.50
C SER A 114 -14.49 26.99 -5.50
N LEU A 115 -14.75 25.83 -6.09
CA LEU A 115 -16.06 25.17 -6.15
C LEU A 115 -16.19 24.02 -5.14
N TYR A 116 -15.26 23.92 -4.18
CA TYR A 116 -15.26 22.87 -3.17
C TYR A 116 -15.68 23.42 -1.81
N SER A 117 -16.53 22.70 -1.09
CA SER A 117 -16.81 22.94 0.33
C SER A 117 -15.78 22.25 1.21
N ILE A 118 -15.29 22.96 2.24
CA ILE A 118 -14.34 22.44 3.24
C ILE A 118 -15.10 22.26 4.55
N SER A 119 -15.49 21.02 4.86
CA SER A 119 -16.41 20.72 5.96
C SER A 119 -15.71 19.96 7.09
N THR A 120 -15.95 20.39 8.33
CA THR A 120 -15.52 19.61 9.49
C THR A 120 -16.45 18.40 9.67
N PRO A 121 -15.94 17.25 10.16
CA PRO A 121 -16.74 16.03 10.33
C PRO A 121 -17.98 16.21 11.21
N THR A 122 -17.87 17.00 12.28
CA THR A 122 -18.97 17.28 13.22
C THR A 122 -20.13 18.01 12.57
N GLN A 123 -19.88 18.84 11.54
CA GLN A 123 -20.93 19.56 10.81
C GLN A 123 -21.78 18.63 9.93
N LYS A 124 -21.41 17.36 9.81
CA LYS A 124 -22.05 16.37 8.92
C LYS A 124 -22.47 15.10 9.64
N ASN A 125 -22.61 15.15 10.98
CA ASN A 125 -22.95 13.99 11.83
C ASN A 125 -21.97 12.80 11.70
N ILE A 126 -20.74 13.06 11.27
CA ILE A 126 -19.69 12.04 11.25
C ILE A 126 -19.07 12.00 12.64
N ALA A 127 -18.99 10.82 13.23
CA ALA A 127 -18.36 10.64 14.53
C ALA A 127 -16.92 11.19 14.47
N PRO A 128 -16.50 12.10 15.37
CA PRO A 128 -15.15 12.67 15.36
C PRO A 128 -14.04 11.61 15.39
N ASN A 129 -14.32 10.45 15.97
CA ASN A 129 -13.40 9.31 16.00
C ASN A 129 -13.21 8.66 14.63
N GLY A 130 -14.21 8.72 13.74
CA GLY A 130 -14.13 8.23 12.36
C GLY A 130 -13.47 9.21 11.37
N ALA A 131 -13.23 10.44 11.80
CA ALA A 131 -12.42 11.39 11.05
C ALA A 131 -10.97 11.46 11.52
N ARG A 132 -10.58 10.63 12.48
CA ARG A 132 -9.18 10.50 12.88
C ARG A 132 -8.38 9.99 11.67
N GLY A 133 -7.26 10.65 11.38
CA GLY A 133 -6.46 10.32 10.21
C GLY A 133 -7.08 10.73 8.87
N LEU A 134 -8.17 11.51 8.82
CA LEU A 134 -8.68 12.02 7.54
C LEU A 134 -7.66 12.96 6.90
N VAL A 135 -7.18 12.60 5.71
CA VAL A 135 -6.30 13.44 4.90
C VAL A 135 -6.82 13.53 3.48
N TYR A 136 -6.71 14.72 2.90
CA TYR A 136 -6.98 14.96 1.48
C TYR A 136 -5.66 15.08 0.76
N VAL A 137 -5.44 14.24 -0.25
CA VAL A 137 -4.14 14.11 -0.91
C VAL A 137 -4.27 14.21 -2.41
N VAL A 138 -3.17 14.60 -3.05
CA VAL A 138 -2.95 14.39 -4.49
C VAL A 138 -1.82 13.37 -4.65
N VAL A 139 -2.04 12.38 -5.50
CA VAL A 139 -1.06 11.34 -5.85
C VAL A 139 -0.60 11.56 -7.28
N ASP A 140 0.71 11.57 -7.49
CA ASP A 140 1.30 11.61 -8.82
C ASP A 140 1.43 10.17 -9.32
N ARG A 141 0.65 9.80 -10.34
CA ARG A 141 0.59 8.44 -10.88
C ARG A 141 1.95 7.93 -11.31
N LYS A 142 2.73 8.77 -11.97
CA LYS A 142 4.05 8.39 -12.47
C LYS A 142 4.97 8.09 -11.30
N LYS A 143 5.08 9.01 -10.34
CA LYS A 143 5.90 8.80 -9.14
C LYS A 143 5.42 7.62 -8.30
N ALA A 144 4.12 7.41 -8.19
CA ALA A 144 3.54 6.28 -7.49
C ALA A 144 3.86 4.93 -8.17
N THR A 145 3.81 4.90 -9.50
CA THR A 145 4.17 3.70 -10.29
C THR A 145 5.65 3.41 -10.17
N ASP A 146 6.50 4.41 -10.37
CA ASP A 146 7.96 4.30 -10.23
C ASP A 146 8.35 3.82 -8.82
N TRP A 147 7.75 4.42 -7.77
CA TRP A 147 7.97 4.04 -6.39
C TRP A 147 7.50 2.60 -6.11
N LYS A 148 6.33 2.21 -6.62
CA LYS A 148 5.80 0.85 -6.49
C LYS A 148 6.74 -0.16 -7.14
N GLU A 149 7.15 0.06 -8.38
CA GLU A 149 8.04 -0.82 -9.11
C GLU A 149 9.40 -0.95 -8.41
N LYS A 150 9.97 0.18 -7.97
CA LYS A 150 11.18 0.20 -7.16
C LYS A 150 11.01 -0.61 -5.88
N THR A 151 9.94 -0.38 -5.13
CA THR A 151 9.69 -1.06 -3.84
C THR A 151 9.46 -2.56 -4.03
N LEU A 152 8.75 -2.97 -5.08
CA LEU A 152 8.57 -4.38 -5.44
C LEU A 152 9.89 -5.01 -5.90
N SER A 153 10.72 -4.27 -6.65
CA SER A 153 12.04 -4.75 -7.06
C SER A 153 12.97 -4.94 -5.86
N GLU A 154 12.99 -3.99 -4.91
CA GLU A 154 13.74 -4.10 -3.64
C GLU A 154 13.24 -5.27 -2.79
N ALA A 155 11.92 -5.47 -2.72
CA ALA A 155 11.33 -6.61 -2.02
C ALA A 155 11.71 -7.94 -2.71
N SER A 156 11.73 -7.99 -4.03
CA SER A 156 12.16 -9.16 -4.80
C SER A 156 13.68 -9.41 -4.73
N GLN A 157 14.47 -8.38 -4.39
CA GLN A 157 15.92 -8.47 -4.15
C GLN A 157 16.28 -8.72 -2.68
N THR A 158 15.32 -8.64 -1.75
CA THR A 158 15.57 -8.79 -0.31
C THR A 158 14.81 -10.01 0.23
N ILE A 159 15.44 -11.18 0.20
CA ILE A 159 14.99 -12.34 0.98
C ILE A 159 15.42 -12.09 2.43
N SER A 160 14.58 -11.40 3.20
CA SER A 160 14.76 -11.31 4.66
C SER A 160 14.26 -12.61 5.29
N ILE A 161 15.19 -13.49 5.62
CA ILE A 161 14.92 -14.66 6.48
C ILE A 161 14.80 -14.11 7.91
N GLN A 162 13.57 -13.92 8.41
CA GLN A 162 13.36 -13.67 9.83
C GLN A 162 13.81 -14.89 10.64
N GLN A 163 14.59 -14.64 11.70
CA GLN A 163 15.31 -15.63 12.53
C GLN A 163 14.41 -16.55 13.41
N GLN A 164 13.16 -16.79 13.04
CA GLN A 164 12.39 -17.93 13.51
C GLN A 164 11.75 -18.56 12.28
N ARG A 165 12.36 -19.64 11.76
CA ARG A 165 11.97 -20.24 10.48
C ARG A 165 10.45 -20.44 10.46
N PRO A 166 9.67 -19.67 9.68
CA PRO A 166 8.23 -19.84 9.59
C PRO A 166 7.88 -21.05 8.71
N PHE A 167 8.83 -21.95 8.50
CA PHE A 167 8.67 -23.15 7.70
C PHE A 167 9.64 -24.23 8.19
N TRP A 168 9.23 -25.48 8.03
CA TRP A 168 10.10 -26.65 8.23
C TRP A 168 9.76 -27.71 7.18
N TYR A 169 10.73 -28.57 6.88
CA TYR A 169 10.55 -29.67 5.95
C TYR A 169 10.63 -30.98 6.71
N GLU A 170 9.57 -31.77 6.64
CA GLU A 170 9.49 -33.07 7.30
C GLU A 170 8.60 -34.00 6.47
N ASN A 171 8.95 -35.29 6.39
CA ASN A 171 8.14 -36.31 5.72
C ASN A 171 7.72 -35.96 4.28
N ARG A 172 8.64 -35.35 3.50
CA ARG A 172 8.41 -34.92 2.11
C ARG A 172 7.41 -33.77 1.94
N GLN A 173 7.08 -33.08 3.03
CA GLN A 173 6.19 -31.93 3.03
C GLN A 173 6.92 -30.69 3.56
N LEU A 174 6.70 -29.57 2.87
CA LEU A 174 7.13 -28.26 3.35
C LEU A 174 5.96 -27.61 4.07
N PHE A 175 6.11 -27.39 5.38
CA PHE A 175 5.12 -26.74 6.21
C PHE A 175 5.43 -25.25 6.33
N PHE A 176 4.39 -24.41 6.35
CA PHE A 176 4.47 -22.97 6.54
C PHE A 176 3.60 -22.57 7.73
N LYS A 177 4.18 -21.84 8.68
CA LYS A 177 3.44 -21.16 9.73
C LYS A 177 3.03 -19.78 9.25
N LEU A 178 1.73 -19.60 9.02
CA LEU A 178 1.15 -18.35 8.55
C LEU A 178 1.09 -17.31 9.67
N ALA A 179 0.95 -16.03 9.30
CA ALA A 179 0.91 -14.90 10.24
C ALA A 179 -0.23 -14.99 11.25
N ASN A 180 -1.34 -15.66 10.89
CA ASN A 180 -2.49 -15.92 11.78
C ASN A 180 -2.26 -17.12 12.73
N GLY A 181 -1.08 -17.76 12.69
CA GLY A 181 -0.73 -18.92 13.51
C GLY A 181 -1.17 -20.28 12.94
N SER A 182 -1.91 -20.31 11.83
CA SER A 182 -2.27 -21.56 11.13
C SER A 182 -1.08 -22.14 10.36
N VAL A 183 -1.18 -23.42 9.99
CA VAL A 183 -0.15 -24.14 9.26
C VAL A 183 -0.70 -24.60 7.91
N GLU A 184 -0.02 -24.25 6.84
CA GLU A 184 -0.24 -24.80 5.50
C GLU A 184 0.90 -25.74 5.12
N SER A 185 0.66 -26.67 4.18
CA SER A 185 1.71 -27.55 3.68
C SER A 185 1.68 -27.73 2.16
N LEU A 186 2.86 -27.89 1.58
CA LEU A 186 3.08 -28.33 0.21
C LEU A 186 3.63 -29.76 0.23
N ASP A 187 2.88 -30.70 -0.35
CA ASP A 187 3.26 -32.11 -0.41
C ASP A 187 4.01 -32.45 -1.70
N PHE A 188 5.27 -32.88 -1.56
CA PHE A 188 6.12 -33.31 -2.66
C PHE A 188 6.13 -34.84 -2.85
N SER A 189 5.27 -35.59 -2.17
CA SER A 189 5.21 -37.05 -2.23
C SER A 189 5.09 -37.59 -3.66
N LYS A 190 4.37 -36.88 -4.55
CA LYS A 190 4.12 -37.25 -5.94
C LYS A 190 5.08 -36.61 -6.96
N ALA A 191 5.99 -35.75 -6.53
CA ALA A 191 6.88 -34.99 -7.40
C ALA A 191 8.32 -35.51 -7.26
N GLU A 192 8.59 -36.76 -7.64
CA GLU A 192 9.83 -37.45 -7.30
C GLU A 192 11.12 -36.72 -7.72
N GLN A 193 11.19 -36.24 -8.96
CA GLN A 193 12.35 -35.54 -9.49
C GLN A 193 12.48 -34.12 -8.89
N SER A 194 11.40 -33.34 -8.93
CA SER A 194 11.38 -31.98 -8.38
C SER A 194 11.61 -31.95 -6.86
N ARG A 195 11.18 -32.98 -6.13
CA ARG A 195 11.43 -33.14 -4.69
C ARG A 195 12.91 -33.23 -4.38
N LYS A 196 13.65 -34.09 -5.08
CA LYS A 196 15.09 -34.26 -4.87
C LYS A 196 15.86 -32.95 -5.13
N ILE A 197 15.47 -32.20 -6.17
CA ILE A 197 16.04 -30.87 -6.46
C ILE A 197 15.73 -29.89 -5.32
N PHE A 198 14.48 -29.87 -4.86
CA PHE A 198 14.07 -29.03 -3.73
C PHE A 198 14.81 -29.39 -2.43
N GLU A 199 14.97 -30.67 -2.10
CA GLU A 199 15.70 -31.15 -0.92
C GLU A 199 17.16 -30.69 -0.96
N ALA A 200 17.83 -30.83 -2.11
CA ALA A 200 19.18 -30.32 -2.31
C ALA A 200 19.29 -28.80 -2.07
N PHE A 201 18.35 -28.03 -2.61
CA PHE A 201 18.29 -26.60 -2.38
C PHE A 201 18.00 -26.26 -0.91
N PHE A 202 17.04 -26.94 -0.27
CA PHE A 202 16.63 -26.69 1.11
C PHE A 202 17.79 -26.91 2.08
N TYR A 203 18.52 -28.02 1.95
CA TYR A 203 19.69 -28.32 2.77
C TYR A 203 20.88 -27.40 2.53
N LEU A 204 21.02 -26.82 1.34
CA LEU A 204 22.00 -25.75 1.15
C LEU A 204 21.53 -24.50 1.88
N SER A 205 20.27 -24.09 1.66
CA SER A 205 19.71 -22.86 2.24
C SER A 205 19.70 -22.84 3.77
N SER A 206 19.68 -24.01 4.43
CA SER A 206 19.72 -24.11 5.88
C SER A 206 21.02 -23.58 6.52
N ASP A 207 22.10 -23.44 5.74
CA ASP A 207 23.40 -22.93 6.19
C ASP A 207 23.47 -21.39 6.20
N GLY A 208 22.40 -20.70 5.76
CA GLY A 208 22.27 -19.24 5.85
C GLY A 208 23.09 -18.45 4.81
N VAL A 209 23.78 -19.10 3.88
CA VAL A 209 24.61 -18.45 2.86
C VAL A 209 23.80 -18.22 1.58
N GLY A 210 23.13 -17.08 1.44
CA GLY A 210 22.12 -16.81 0.41
C GLY A 210 22.53 -16.77 -1.08
N LYS A 211 23.63 -17.41 -1.52
CA LYS A 211 24.01 -17.52 -2.93
C LYS A 211 24.51 -18.93 -3.30
N TYR A 212 23.72 -19.66 -4.06
CA TYR A 212 24.05 -21.00 -4.58
C TYR A 212 24.00 -21.00 -6.11
N THR A 213 25.04 -21.56 -6.74
CA THR A 213 25.07 -21.78 -8.19
C THR A 213 24.40 -23.10 -8.54
N SER A 214 24.02 -23.28 -9.81
CA SER A 214 23.52 -24.56 -10.35
C SER A 214 24.44 -25.71 -9.99
N ASP A 215 25.76 -25.53 -10.12
CA ASP A 215 26.76 -26.55 -9.81
C ASP A 215 26.76 -26.95 -8.34
N LYS A 216 26.56 -25.99 -7.42
CA LYS A 216 26.45 -26.27 -5.98
C LYS A 216 25.20 -27.08 -5.66
N ILE A 217 24.09 -26.78 -6.33
CA ILE A 217 22.83 -27.51 -6.17
C ILE A 217 22.98 -28.93 -6.73
N ALA A 218 23.55 -29.09 -7.92
CA ALA A 218 23.81 -30.39 -8.52
C ALA A 218 24.77 -31.24 -7.66
N LEU A 219 25.80 -30.63 -7.07
CA LEU A 219 26.70 -31.31 -6.13
C LEU A 219 25.96 -31.79 -4.87
N LYS A 220 25.12 -30.94 -4.28
CA LYS A 220 24.32 -31.31 -3.10
C LYS A 220 23.29 -32.39 -3.43
N TYR A 221 22.66 -32.30 -4.60
CA TYR A 221 21.74 -33.32 -5.12
C TYR A 221 22.43 -34.68 -5.20
N LYS A 222 23.62 -34.73 -5.80
CA LYS A 222 24.43 -35.96 -5.89
C LYS A 222 24.80 -36.50 -4.50
N GLN A 223 25.16 -35.62 -3.56
CA GLN A 223 25.46 -36.01 -2.18
C GLN A 223 24.25 -36.62 -1.45
N LEU A 224 23.07 -36.01 -1.57
CA LEU A 224 21.87 -36.44 -0.83
C LEU A 224 21.19 -37.67 -1.45
N HIS A 225 21.13 -37.74 -2.77
CA HIS A 225 20.32 -38.73 -3.47
C HIS A 225 21.12 -39.83 -4.16
N LYS A 226 22.46 -39.71 -4.19
CA LYS A 226 23.37 -40.65 -4.90
C LYS A 226 22.99 -40.82 -6.38
N ASP A 227 22.49 -39.75 -6.97
CA ASP A 227 21.89 -39.69 -8.31
C ASP A 227 22.47 -38.48 -9.06
N GLU A 228 22.43 -38.48 -10.39
CA GLU A 228 22.94 -37.36 -11.21
C GLU A 228 21.80 -36.46 -11.66
N LEU A 229 22.04 -35.14 -11.62
CA LEU A 229 21.11 -34.14 -12.12
C LEU A 229 21.59 -33.70 -13.50
N GLU A 230 20.85 -34.03 -14.56
CA GLU A 230 21.09 -33.46 -15.88
C GLU A 230 20.69 -31.97 -15.83
N VAL A 231 21.70 -31.09 -15.86
CA VAL A 231 21.49 -29.64 -15.93
C VAL A 231 21.54 -29.25 -17.40
N SER A 232 20.37 -29.05 -18.02
CA SER A 232 20.22 -28.52 -19.38
C SER A 232 20.24 -27.00 -19.40
#